data_AF-A0A015LE65-F1
#
_entry.id   AF-A0A015LE65-F1
#
_cell.length_a   1.000
_cell.length_b   1.000
_cell.length_c   1.000
_cell.angle_alpha   90.00
_cell.angle_beta   90.00
_cell.angle_gamma   90.00
#
_symmetry.space_group_name_H-M   'P 1'
#
loop_
_entity.id
_entity.type
_entity.pdbx_description
1 polymer ?
#
loop_
_entity_poly.entity_id
_entity_poly.type
_entity_poly.pdbx_seq_one_letter_code
_entity_poly.pdbx_strand_id
1 'polypeptide(L)'
;MMSKYFRTAFSNEWAEKKDGKFILKNQIFLLIYLTSFLEYLIKHQTEFLHQNPTGILETVYKHETFTDLWDFCLEKICEEPEILFNSDKFVNLKAPLLELFLKRDDLNMDEIEVWESFLNWCFVQQNLDNDPIKWTKDDITKIKRSLHKFISLIRFYDIKPTDFFYNVYNYKDVLPQGLIHDLLEFHIVSDVKPKTNIELSRKPNLNFKLDSTIIQSNHIPLFASWIDRKDSSHYNNKRIPYDFKLLYHSGRDGFDAASFHRNCDNKGPTIFVAKVQDSTQLIGGYNPLDWNGNCGWKTTRDSFLFNFTNEKNTSTAKLGYVKIPENAIYCSNDRGSQMGGFVCYGDNDWENYDDIAEYYPVIGIPNSNFTVENYEVFQVIKK
;
A
#
# COMPACT_ATOMS: atom_id res chain seq x y z
N MET A 1 -19.67 2.62 26.47
CA MET A 1 -20.27 3.28 27.66
C MET A 1 -20.01 4.78 27.52
N MET A 2 -21.06 5.60 27.39
CA MET A 2 -20.93 7.03 27.11
C MET A 2 -20.18 7.75 28.25
N SER A 3 -19.14 8.54 27.93
CA SER A 3 -18.25 9.14 28.92
C SER A 3 -19.01 10.05 29.90
N LYS A 4 -18.47 10.23 31.11
CA LYS A 4 -19.07 11.09 32.16
C LYS A 4 -19.33 12.52 31.62
N TYR A 5 -18.50 12.98 30.69
CA TYR A 5 -18.63 14.26 30.01
C TYR A 5 -19.90 14.35 29.14
N PHE A 6 -20.15 13.32 28.32
CA PHE A 6 -21.34 13.25 27.46
C PHE A 6 -22.65 13.16 28.28
N ARG A 7 -22.63 12.47 29.44
CA ARG A 7 -23.80 12.43 30.33
C ARG A 7 -24.16 13.80 30.90
N THR A 8 -23.15 14.61 31.23
CA THR A 8 -23.38 15.96 31.74
C THR A 8 -23.81 16.91 30.62
N ALA A 9 -23.22 16.81 29.43
CA ALA A 9 -23.57 17.61 28.25
C ALA A 9 -25.02 17.42 27.76
N PHE A 10 -25.56 16.20 27.85
CA PHE A 10 -26.95 15.89 27.50
C PHE A 10 -27.90 15.86 28.69
N SER A 11 -27.50 16.44 29.82
CA SER A 11 -28.41 16.67 30.94
C SER A 11 -29.46 17.71 30.56
N ASN A 12 -30.65 17.63 31.18
CA ASN A 12 -31.76 18.56 30.94
C ASN A 12 -31.42 20.03 31.28
N GLU A 13 -30.29 20.27 31.94
CA GLU A 13 -29.77 21.60 32.23
C GLU A 13 -29.22 22.29 30.96
N TRP A 14 -28.54 21.55 30.07
CA TRP A 14 -27.74 22.15 28.98
C TRP A 14 -28.22 21.78 27.57
N ALA A 15 -29.00 20.70 27.44
CA ALA A 15 -29.64 20.29 26.20
C ALA A 15 -31.14 20.08 26.41
N GLU A 16 -31.96 20.42 25.41
CA GLU A 16 -33.37 20.07 25.36
C GLU A 16 -33.58 19.06 24.22
N LYS A 17 -34.34 17.99 24.48
CA LYS A 17 -34.68 17.01 23.44
C LYS A 17 -36.00 17.40 22.77
N LYS A 18 -35.98 17.75 21.48
CA LYS A 18 -37.16 17.99 20.65
C LYS A 18 -37.13 17.09 19.41
N ASP A 19 -38.21 16.37 19.17
CA ASP A 19 -38.38 15.48 18.01
C ASP A 19 -37.23 14.49 17.81
N GLY A 20 -36.73 13.92 18.91
CA GLY A 20 -35.60 12.99 18.89
C GLY A 20 -34.22 13.63 18.74
N LYS A 21 -34.12 14.95 18.57
CA LYS A 21 -32.87 15.72 18.45
C LYS A 21 -32.57 16.49 19.72
N PHE A 22 -31.29 16.60 20.09
CA PHE A 22 -30.84 17.43 21.22
C PHE A 22 -30.49 18.84 20.73
N ILE A 23 -31.05 19.85 21.37
CA ILE A 23 -30.84 21.29 21.12
C ILE A 23 -30.07 21.85 22.31
N LEU A 24 -28.83 22.28 22.07
CA LEU A 24 -27.97 22.84 23.11
C LEU A 24 -28.31 24.32 23.35
N LYS A 25 -28.44 24.72 24.61
CA LYS A 25 -28.94 26.05 25.00
C LYS A 25 -27.89 27.19 24.91
N ASN A 26 -26.61 26.91 24.64
CA ASN A 26 -25.54 27.92 24.69
C ASN A 26 -24.44 27.70 23.62
N GLN A 27 -24.08 28.77 22.90
CA GLN A 27 -23.10 28.76 21.79
C GLN A 27 -21.64 28.52 22.23
N ILE A 28 -21.23 28.95 23.43
CA ILE A 28 -19.85 28.73 23.93
C ILE A 28 -19.59 27.24 24.20
N PHE A 29 -20.62 26.54 24.68
CA PHE A 29 -20.55 25.10 24.93
C PHE A 29 -20.57 24.29 23.62
N LEU A 30 -21.17 24.84 22.55
CA LEU A 30 -21.08 24.25 21.22
C LEU A 30 -19.61 24.15 20.77
N LEU A 31 -18.83 25.21 20.99
CA LEU A 31 -17.42 25.26 20.60
C LEU A 31 -16.56 24.27 21.39
N ILE A 32 -16.71 24.23 22.72
CA ILE A 32 -15.98 23.30 23.61
C ILE A 32 -16.36 21.85 23.30
N TYR A 33 -17.64 21.58 23.04
CA TYR A 33 -18.11 20.25 22.68
C TYR A 33 -17.60 19.83 21.30
N LEU A 34 -17.57 20.74 20.33
CA LEU A 34 -16.96 20.52 19.03
C LEU A 34 -15.49 20.15 19.19
N THR A 35 -14.69 20.87 19.97
CA THR A 35 -13.29 20.51 20.21
C THR A 35 -13.13 19.17 20.93
N SER A 36 -13.88 18.90 22.00
CA SER A 36 -13.78 17.61 22.71
C SER A 36 -14.32 16.42 21.90
N PHE A 37 -15.34 16.63 21.07
CA PHE A 37 -15.85 15.64 20.14
C PHE A 37 -14.88 15.42 18.98
N LEU A 38 -14.25 16.48 18.46
CA LEU A 38 -13.18 16.38 17.47
C LEU A 38 -11.97 15.66 18.06
N GLU A 39 -11.52 15.95 19.28
CA GLU A 39 -10.45 15.21 19.97
C GLU A 39 -10.81 13.73 20.17
N TYR A 40 -12.07 13.43 20.51
CA TYR A 40 -12.54 12.06 20.67
C TYR A 40 -12.62 11.31 19.33
N LEU A 41 -13.15 11.97 18.29
CA LEU A 41 -13.11 11.46 16.92
C LEU A 41 -11.67 11.26 16.49
N ILE A 42 -10.75 12.16 16.82
CA ILE A 42 -9.30 12.09 16.57
C ILE A 42 -8.64 10.92 17.32
N LYS A 43 -9.20 10.48 18.45
CA LYS A 43 -8.69 9.34 19.21
C LYS A 43 -9.21 7.99 18.72
N HIS A 44 -10.35 7.95 18.04
CA HIS A 44 -11.06 6.73 17.60
C HIS A 44 -11.34 6.72 16.09
N GLN A 45 -10.50 7.44 15.33
CA GLN A 45 -10.81 7.95 13.99
C GLN A 45 -11.24 6.90 12.97
N THR A 46 -10.54 5.76 12.97
CA THR A 46 -10.72 4.72 11.95
C THR A 46 -12.05 4.01 12.12
N GLU A 47 -12.41 3.62 13.35
CA GLU A 47 -13.65 2.88 13.64
C GLU A 47 -14.91 3.67 13.25
N PHE A 48 -14.93 4.98 13.49
CA PHE A 48 -16.06 5.84 13.12
C PHE A 48 -16.20 5.96 11.60
N LEU A 49 -15.09 6.12 10.89
CA LEU A 49 -15.08 6.24 9.45
C LEU A 49 -15.61 4.98 8.77
N HIS A 50 -15.25 3.79 9.27
CA HIS A 50 -15.78 2.51 8.76
C HIS A 50 -17.29 2.36 8.93
N GLN A 51 -17.88 2.89 10.01
CA GLN A 51 -19.32 2.72 10.28
C GLN A 51 -20.20 3.56 9.36
N ASN A 52 -19.75 4.77 8.99
CA ASN A 52 -20.55 5.69 8.20
C ASN A 52 -19.71 6.66 7.35
N PRO A 53 -18.93 6.15 6.38
CA PRO A 53 -17.95 6.95 5.66
C PRO A 53 -18.60 8.11 4.89
N THR A 54 -19.69 7.84 4.16
CA THR A 54 -20.38 8.86 3.37
C THR A 54 -21.04 9.93 4.22
N GLY A 55 -21.71 9.55 5.32
CA GLY A 55 -22.35 10.51 6.22
C GLY A 55 -21.36 11.42 6.93
N ILE A 56 -20.20 10.88 7.33
CA ILE A 56 -19.12 11.66 7.94
C ILE A 56 -18.54 12.62 6.92
N LEU A 57 -18.13 12.14 5.73
CA LEU A 57 -17.59 12.97 4.67
C LEU A 57 -18.53 14.12 4.29
N GLU A 58 -19.82 13.83 4.12
CA GLU A 58 -20.81 14.86 3.79
C GLU A 58 -21.00 15.89 4.89
N THR A 59 -20.89 15.49 6.15
CA THR A 59 -21.01 16.40 7.29
C THR A 59 -19.79 17.30 7.34
N VAL A 60 -18.60 16.71 7.27
CA VAL A 60 -17.33 17.42 7.34
C VAL A 60 -17.16 18.37 6.16
N TYR A 61 -17.47 17.93 4.94
CA TYR A 61 -17.38 18.74 3.72
C TYR A 61 -18.29 19.98 3.72
N LYS A 62 -19.40 19.96 4.46
CA LYS A 62 -20.32 21.11 4.57
C LYS A 62 -19.86 22.18 5.56
N HIS A 63 -18.90 21.87 6.42
CA HIS A 63 -18.54 22.71 7.56
C HIS A 63 -17.05 23.04 7.51
N GLU A 64 -16.73 24.25 7.05
CA GLU A 64 -15.36 24.76 6.90
C GLU A 64 -14.55 24.74 8.21
N THR A 65 -15.19 24.62 9.36
CA THR A 65 -14.54 24.53 10.68
C THR A 65 -13.88 23.19 10.97
N PHE A 66 -14.08 22.17 10.13
CA PHE A 66 -13.57 20.81 10.35
C PHE A 66 -12.40 20.42 9.43
N THR A 67 -11.53 21.37 9.08
CA THR A 67 -10.38 21.12 8.19
C THR A 67 -9.52 19.95 8.64
N ASP A 68 -9.15 19.87 9.91
CA ASP A 68 -8.27 18.80 10.41
C ASP A 68 -8.91 17.42 10.29
N LEU A 69 -10.23 17.34 10.55
CA LEU A 69 -10.99 16.09 10.41
C LEU A 69 -11.22 15.76 8.93
N TRP A 70 -11.39 16.77 8.09
CA TRP A 70 -11.51 16.62 6.63
C TRP A 70 -10.24 16.04 6.04
N ASP A 71 -9.10 16.64 6.37
CA ASP A 71 -7.78 16.20 5.90
C ASP A 71 -7.50 14.78 6.39
N PHE A 72 -7.80 14.49 7.66
CA PHE A 72 -7.73 13.13 8.18
C PHE A 72 -8.58 12.14 7.37
N CYS A 73 -9.88 12.45 7.15
CA CYS A 73 -10.78 11.55 6.43
C CYS A 73 -10.31 11.32 4.98
N LEU A 74 -9.87 12.38 4.30
CA LEU A 74 -9.34 12.31 2.95
C LEU A 74 -8.09 11.44 2.87
N GLU A 75 -7.11 11.71 3.73
CA GLU A 75 -5.88 10.94 3.79
C GLU A 75 -6.17 9.47 4.07
N LYS A 76 -7.03 9.18 5.05
CA LYS A 76 -7.34 7.81 5.45
C LYS A 76 -8.06 7.02 4.36
N ILE A 77 -9.00 7.65 3.65
CA ILE A 77 -9.70 7.00 2.52
C ILE A 77 -8.77 6.85 1.31
N CYS A 78 -7.87 7.79 1.06
CA CYS A 78 -6.89 7.62 -0.01
C CYS A 78 -5.88 6.52 0.31
N GLU A 79 -5.56 6.31 1.59
CA GLU A 79 -4.72 5.22 2.10
C GLU A 79 -5.41 3.84 1.99
N GLU A 80 -6.67 3.78 2.44
CA GLU A 80 -7.52 2.59 2.56
C GLU A 80 -8.89 2.85 1.87
N PRO A 81 -8.93 2.86 0.52
CA PRO A 81 -10.15 3.20 -0.24
C PRO A 81 -11.32 2.27 0.03
N GLU A 82 -11.06 1.02 0.44
CA GLU A 82 -12.08 0.06 0.84
C GLU A 82 -13.03 0.60 1.93
N ILE A 83 -12.56 1.54 2.75
CA ILE A 83 -13.39 2.22 3.76
C ILE A 83 -14.61 2.87 3.11
N LEU A 84 -14.40 3.54 1.98
CA LEU A 84 -15.44 4.29 1.29
C LEU A 84 -16.03 3.47 0.14
N PHE A 85 -15.19 2.94 -0.75
CA PHE A 85 -15.62 2.36 -2.02
C PHE A 85 -16.29 0.99 -1.87
N ASN A 86 -15.92 0.20 -0.86
CA ASN A 86 -16.59 -1.08 -0.56
C ASN A 86 -17.79 -0.93 0.38
N SER A 87 -18.10 0.30 0.83
CA SER A 87 -19.28 0.54 1.64
C SER A 87 -20.55 0.42 0.78
N ASP A 88 -21.55 -0.29 1.30
CA ASP A 88 -22.92 -0.30 0.79
C ASP A 88 -23.52 1.12 0.66
N LYS A 89 -23.01 2.07 1.44
CA LYS A 89 -23.43 3.48 1.40
C LYS A 89 -22.73 4.30 0.33
N PHE A 90 -21.70 3.78 -0.34
CA PHE A 90 -20.93 4.50 -1.37
C PHE A 90 -21.82 5.09 -2.46
N VAL A 91 -22.83 4.32 -2.89
CA VAL A 91 -23.79 4.73 -3.93
C VAL A 91 -24.58 5.99 -3.56
N ASN A 92 -24.61 6.36 -2.27
CA ASN A 92 -25.26 7.59 -1.77
C ASN A 92 -24.33 8.80 -1.72
N LEU A 93 -23.03 8.63 -2.02
CA LEU A 93 -22.05 9.71 -1.99
C LEU A 93 -22.43 10.81 -2.98
N LYS A 94 -22.40 12.07 -2.54
CA LYS A 94 -22.69 13.19 -3.43
C LYS A 94 -21.64 13.38 -4.50
N ALA A 95 -22.11 13.75 -5.69
CA ALA A 95 -21.28 13.91 -6.87
C ALA A 95 -20.04 14.84 -6.70
N PRO A 96 -20.07 15.95 -5.93
CA PRO A 96 -18.88 16.77 -5.68
C PRO A 96 -17.79 16.04 -4.87
N LEU A 97 -18.19 15.18 -3.92
CA LEU A 97 -17.24 14.38 -3.14
C LEU A 97 -16.61 13.29 -4.00
N LEU A 98 -17.42 12.63 -4.83
CA LEU A 98 -16.92 11.66 -5.80
C LEU A 98 -15.93 12.30 -6.76
N GLU A 99 -16.26 13.48 -7.30
CA GLU A 99 -15.37 14.26 -8.17
C GLU A 99 -14.04 14.58 -7.48
N LEU A 100 -14.09 14.91 -6.19
CA LEU A 100 -12.91 15.20 -5.40
C LEU A 100 -12.00 13.98 -5.28
N PHE A 101 -12.53 12.80 -4.95
CA PHE A 101 -11.72 11.58 -4.87
C PHE A 101 -11.16 11.15 -6.23
N LEU A 102 -11.94 11.27 -7.30
CA LEU A 102 -11.46 10.95 -8.64
C LEU A 102 -10.35 11.92 -9.11
N LYS A 103 -10.29 13.15 -8.62
CA LYS A 103 -9.18 14.07 -8.96
C LYS A 103 -7.85 13.76 -8.24
N ARG A 104 -7.87 12.91 -7.21
CA ARG A 104 -6.69 12.68 -6.37
C ARG A 104 -5.73 11.68 -6.98
N ASP A 105 -4.45 12.03 -6.98
CA ASP A 105 -3.36 11.14 -7.40
C ASP A 105 -2.96 10.14 -6.31
N ASP A 106 -3.26 10.46 -5.05
CA ASP A 106 -2.91 9.65 -3.90
C ASP A 106 -3.99 8.64 -3.49
N LEU A 107 -5.10 8.52 -4.23
CA LEU A 107 -6.09 7.45 -4.04
C LEU A 107 -5.47 6.07 -4.34
N ASN A 108 -5.35 5.18 -3.36
CA ASN A 108 -4.63 3.90 -3.45
C ASN A 108 -5.53 2.76 -3.95
N MET A 109 -6.10 2.93 -5.15
CA MET A 109 -7.06 1.98 -5.73
C MET A 109 -6.66 1.67 -7.18
N ASP A 110 -6.83 0.43 -7.61
CA ASP A 110 -6.58 0.07 -9.01
C ASP A 110 -7.59 0.79 -9.89
N GLU A 111 -7.14 1.33 -11.03
CA GLU A 111 -8.00 2.19 -11.86
C GLU A 111 -9.25 1.47 -12.37
N ILE A 112 -9.16 0.14 -12.55
CA ILE A 112 -10.32 -0.66 -12.91
C ILE A 112 -11.37 -0.68 -11.80
N GLU A 113 -10.96 -0.80 -10.54
CA GLU A 113 -11.88 -0.81 -9.40
C GLU A 113 -12.53 0.58 -9.23
N VAL A 114 -11.77 1.65 -9.49
CA VAL A 114 -12.30 3.03 -9.52
C VAL A 114 -13.41 3.15 -10.56
N TRP A 115 -13.15 2.65 -11.78
CA TRP A 115 -14.13 2.65 -12.87
C TRP A 115 -15.40 1.86 -12.53
N GLU A 116 -15.25 0.64 -12.00
CA GLU A 116 -16.40 -0.21 -11.65
C GLU A 116 -17.22 0.38 -10.50
N SER A 117 -16.57 0.93 -9.48
CA SER A 117 -17.25 1.62 -8.39
C SER A 117 -18.02 2.84 -8.89
N PHE A 118 -17.40 3.64 -9.76
CA PHE A 118 -18.05 4.79 -10.39
C PHE A 118 -19.27 4.39 -11.24
N LEU A 119 -19.15 3.33 -12.05
CA LEU A 119 -20.27 2.81 -12.84
C LEU A 119 -21.43 2.37 -11.96
N ASN A 120 -21.15 1.60 -10.91
CA ASN A 120 -22.18 1.16 -9.95
C ASN A 120 -22.88 2.36 -9.31
N TRP A 121 -22.12 3.36 -8.84
CA TRP A 121 -22.67 4.61 -8.34
C TRP A 121 -23.59 5.29 -9.38
N CYS A 122 -23.14 5.39 -10.63
CA CYS A 122 -23.91 6.01 -11.71
C CYS A 122 -25.24 5.28 -11.96
N PHE A 123 -25.23 3.95 -12.04
CA PHE A 123 -26.45 3.18 -12.33
C PHE A 123 -27.47 3.25 -11.19
N VAL A 124 -27.02 3.20 -9.94
CA VAL A 124 -27.91 3.39 -8.78
C VAL A 124 -28.52 4.79 -8.77
N GLN A 125 -27.72 5.83 -9.07
CA GLN A 125 -28.22 7.22 -9.15
C GLN A 125 -29.25 7.42 -10.27
N GLN A 126 -29.16 6.65 -11.37
CA GLN A 126 -30.12 6.70 -12.46
C GLN A 126 -31.27 5.69 -12.33
N ASN A 127 -31.28 4.85 -11.28
CA ASN A 127 -32.22 3.74 -11.10
C ASN A 127 -32.27 2.80 -12.31
N LEU A 128 -31.08 2.39 -12.79
CA LEU A 128 -30.90 1.52 -13.95
C LEU A 128 -30.21 0.21 -13.56
N ASP A 129 -30.56 -0.87 -14.24
CA ASP A 129 -29.87 -2.15 -14.13
C ASP A 129 -28.51 -2.10 -14.83
N ASN A 130 -27.52 -2.77 -14.27
CA ASN A 130 -26.20 -2.93 -14.88
C ASN A 130 -26.21 -4.03 -15.96
N ASP A 131 -26.94 -3.79 -17.05
CA ASP A 131 -27.02 -4.68 -18.20
C ASP A 131 -27.13 -3.85 -19.49
N PRO A 132 -26.00 -3.56 -20.17
CA PRO A 132 -25.98 -2.76 -21.39
C PRO A 132 -26.90 -3.26 -22.51
N ILE A 133 -27.23 -4.55 -22.53
CA ILE A 133 -28.08 -5.18 -23.55
C ILE A 133 -29.55 -4.76 -23.36
N LYS A 134 -29.96 -4.45 -22.13
CA LYS A 134 -31.35 -4.09 -21.79
C LYS A 134 -31.64 -2.59 -21.92
N TRP A 135 -30.63 -1.76 -22.13
CA TRP A 135 -30.80 -0.30 -22.11
C TRP A 135 -31.54 0.22 -23.34
N THR A 136 -32.51 1.10 -23.09
CA THR A 136 -33.18 1.87 -24.14
C THR A 136 -32.33 3.07 -24.58
N LYS A 137 -32.73 3.72 -25.68
CA LYS A 137 -32.08 4.97 -26.13
C LYS A 137 -32.15 6.09 -25.09
N ASP A 138 -33.22 6.13 -24.29
CA ASP A 138 -33.37 7.10 -23.20
C ASP A 138 -32.39 6.80 -22.06
N ASP A 139 -32.24 5.53 -21.69
CA ASP A 139 -31.30 5.07 -20.67
C ASP A 139 -29.85 5.41 -21.05
N ILE A 140 -29.47 5.11 -22.31
CA ILE A 140 -28.16 5.48 -22.86
C ILE A 140 -27.92 6.99 -22.74
N THR A 141 -28.95 7.82 -23.01
CA THR A 141 -28.85 9.28 -22.94
C THR A 141 -28.66 9.77 -21.50
N LYS A 142 -29.37 9.18 -20.53
CA LYS A 142 -29.22 9.47 -19.10
C LYS A 142 -27.82 9.10 -18.59
N ILE A 143 -27.35 7.90 -18.94
CA ILE A 143 -26.02 7.42 -18.54
C ILE A 143 -24.95 8.33 -19.14
N LYS A 144 -25.00 8.63 -20.44
CA LYS A 144 -24.06 9.58 -21.08
C LYS A 144 -23.96 10.90 -20.34
N ARG A 145 -25.10 11.48 -19.96
CA ARG A 145 -25.14 12.75 -19.23
C ARG A 145 -24.52 12.64 -17.84
N SER A 146 -24.78 11.55 -17.12
CA SER A 146 -24.21 11.29 -15.79
C SER A 146 -22.69 11.08 -15.85
N LEU A 147 -22.23 10.29 -16.82
CA LEU A 147 -20.81 9.97 -16.99
C LEU A 147 -19.98 11.17 -17.46
N HIS A 148 -20.54 12.03 -18.31
CA HIS A 148 -19.82 13.07 -19.05
C HIS A 148 -18.79 13.86 -18.22
N LYS A 149 -19.15 14.31 -17.01
CA LYS A 149 -18.26 15.14 -16.18
C LYS A 149 -17.13 14.38 -15.49
N PHE A 150 -17.24 13.06 -15.42
CA PHE A 150 -16.31 12.20 -14.70
C PHE A 150 -15.42 11.38 -15.62
N ILE A 151 -15.81 11.18 -16.89
CA ILE A 151 -15.03 10.39 -17.86
C ILE A 151 -13.58 10.89 -17.96
N SER A 152 -13.35 12.21 -17.97
CA SER A 152 -12.00 12.77 -18.04
C SER A 152 -11.17 12.53 -16.78
N LEU A 153 -11.81 12.20 -15.66
CA LEU A 153 -11.17 11.90 -14.38
C LEU A 153 -10.85 10.41 -14.24
N ILE A 154 -11.17 9.56 -15.22
CA ILE A 154 -10.80 8.14 -15.20
C ILE A 154 -9.55 7.97 -16.06
N ARG A 155 -8.50 7.36 -15.49
CA ARG A 155 -7.19 7.15 -16.11
C ARG A 155 -7.19 5.87 -16.92
N PHE A 156 -8.06 5.78 -17.92
CA PHE A 156 -8.29 4.54 -18.69
C PHE A 156 -7.01 3.85 -19.21
N TYR A 157 -5.94 4.59 -19.50
CA TYR A 157 -4.65 4.03 -19.92
C TYR A 157 -3.92 3.23 -18.82
N ASP A 158 -4.31 3.36 -17.56
CA ASP A 158 -3.80 2.56 -16.44
C ASP A 158 -4.52 1.20 -16.29
N ILE A 159 -5.64 1.00 -16.99
CA ILE A 159 -6.42 -0.23 -16.99
C ILE A 159 -5.73 -1.27 -17.87
N LYS A 160 -5.65 -2.53 -17.41
CA LYS A 160 -5.00 -3.61 -18.17
C LYS A 160 -5.84 -3.98 -19.40
N PRO A 161 -5.23 -4.48 -20.50
CA PRO A 161 -5.96 -4.86 -21.71
C PRO A 161 -7.14 -5.82 -21.48
N THR A 162 -6.97 -6.80 -20.59
CA THR A 162 -8.03 -7.76 -20.23
C THR A 162 -9.21 -7.06 -19.58
N ASP A 163 -8.95 -6.22 -18.58
CA ASP A 163 -9.97 -5.47 -17.84
C ASP A 163 -10.65 -4.44 -18.73
N PHE A 164 -9.90 -3.79 -19.62
CA PHE A 164 -10.46 -2.91 -20.63
C PHE A 164 -11.50 -3.64 -21.49
N PHE A 165 -11.17 -4.83 -22.00
CA PHE A 165 -12.07 -5.57 -22.87
C PHE A 165 -13.36 -6.01 -22.17
N TYR A 166 -13.25 -6.57 -20.96
CA TYR A 166 -14.41 -7.13 -20.26
C TYR A 166 -15.21 -6.11 -19.44
N ASN A 167 -14.57 -5.06 -18.93
CA ASN A 167 -15.18 -4.18 -17.94
C ASN A 167 -15.30 -2.72 -18.40
N VAL A 168 -14.61 -2.30 -19.47
CA VAL A 168 -14.75 -0.95 -20.04
C VAL A 168 -15.46 -0.99 -21.39
N TYR A 169 -14.98 -1.81 -22.31
CA TYR A 169 -15.46 -1.85 -23.70
C TYR A 169 -16.92 -2.30 -23.84
N ASN A 170 -17.43 -3.09 -22.88
CA ASN A 170 -18.85 -3.45 -22.79
C ASN A 170 -19.78 -2.23 -22.65
N TYR A 171 -19.25 -1.08 -22.23
CA TYR A 171 -19.98 0.17 -22.07
C TYR A 171 -19.66 1.20 -23.18
N LYS A 172 -19.07 0.76 -24.31
CA LYS A 172 -18.66 1.64 -25.42
C LYS A 172 -19.77 2.56 -25.95
N ASP A 173 -21.03 2.14 -25.87
CA ASP A 173 -22.17 2.91 -26.40
C ASP A 173 -22.48 4.16 -25.57
N VAL A 174 -22.06 4.20 -24.29
CA VAL A 174 -22.20 5.35 -23.39
C VAL A 174 -20.91 6.17 -23.24
N LEU A 175 -19.80 5.67 -23.79
CA LEU A 175 -18.50 6.36 -23.77
C LEU A 175 -18.29 7.22 -25.04
N PRO A 176 -17.44 8.26 -24.99
CA PRO A 176 -17.07 9.02 -26.17
C PRO A 176 -16.40 8.12 -27.21
N GLN A 177 -16.86 8.19 -28.47
CA GLN A 177 -16.34 7.32 -29.53
C GLN A 177 -14.84 7.51 -29.80
N GLY A 178 -14.35 8.76 -29.71
CA GLY A 178 -12.92 9.06 -29.84
C GLY A 178 -12.09 8.37 -28.75
N LEU A 179 -12.55 8.40 -27.50
CA LEU A 179 -11.89 7.72 -26.38
C LEU A 179 -11.80 6.21 -26.61
N ILE A 180 -12.90 5.58 -27.03
CA ILE A 180 -12.90 4.13 -27.31
C ILE A 180 -11.91 3.78 -28.43
N HIS A 181 -11.85 4.59 -29.49
CA HIS A 181 -10.90 4.37 -30.58
C HIS A 181 -9.45 4.48 -30.11
N ASP A 182 -9.13 5.52 -29.33
CA ASP A 182 -7.77 5.73 -28.80
C ASP A 182 -7.35 4.60 -27.83
N LEU A 183 -8.27 4.13 -26.98
CA LEU A 183 -8.00 3.02 -26.06
C LEU A 183 -7.83 1.67 -26.79
N LEU A 184 -8.63 1.42 -27.83
CA LEU A 184 -8.48 0.23 -28.67
C LEU A 184 -7.11 0.22 -29.35
N GLU A 185 -6.71 1.33 -29.94
CA GLU A 185 -5.41 1.46 -30.58
C GLU A 185 -4.27 1.25 -29.57
N PHE A 186 -4.36 1.89 -28.40
CA PHE A 186 -3.37 1.74 -27.32
C PHE A 186 -3.19 0.30 -26.83
N HIS A 187 -4.27 -0.47 -26.71
CA HIS A 187 -4.19 -1.85 -26.22
C HIS A 187 -3.86 -2.89 -27.30
N ILE A 188 -4.14 -2.60 -28.58
CA ILE A 188 -3.98 -3.57 -29.68
C ILE A 188 -2.65 -3.34 -30.41
N VAL A 189 -2.24 -2.09 -30.60
CA VAL A 189 -1.05 -1.73 -31.38
C VAL A 189 0.14 -1.57 -30.43
N SER A 190 1.21 -2.31 -30.69
CA SER A 190 2.45 -2.19 -29.92
C SER A 190 3.06 -0.80 -30.04
N ASP A 191 3.65 -0.32 -28.93
CA ASP A 191 4.43 0.93 -28.86
C ASP A 191 3.66 2.24 -29.14
N VAL A 192 2.32 2.22 -29.10
CA VAL A 192 1.50 3.44 -29.17
C VAL A 192 1.53 4.17 -27.84
N LYS A 193 1.85 5.47 -27.89
CA LYS A 193 1.73 6.36 -26.72
C LYS A 193 0.31 6.92 -26.62
N PRO A 194 -0.20 7.18 -25.41
CA PRO A 194 -1.50 7.83 -25.24
C PRO A 194 -1.56 9.18 -25.94
N LYS A 195 -2.67 9.45 -26.64
CA LYS A 195 -2.84 10.65 -27.48
C LYS A 195 -3.29 11.89 -26.70
N THR A 196 -3.81 11.70 -25.48
CA THR A 196 -4.29 12.79 -24.60
C THR A 196 -3.29 13.07 -23.48
N ASN A 197 -3.26 14.31 -22.97
CA ASN A 197 -2.50 14.67 -21.76
C ASN A 197 -2.95 13.76 -20.60
N ILE A 198 -2.10 12.81 -20.24
CA ILE A 198 -2.36 11.78 -19.24
C ILE A 198 -2.34 12.48 -17.88
N GLU A 199 -3.48 12.53 -17.17
CA GLU A 199 -3.44 12.74 -15.72
C GLU A 199 -2.49 11.71 -15.12
N LEU A 200 -1.62 12.13 -14.18
CA LEU A 200 -0.62 11.25 -13.56
C LEU A 200 -1.26 9.94 -13.13
N SER A 201 -0.60 8.80 -13.37
CA SER A 201 -1.15 7.50 -12.98
C SER A 201 -1.52 7.47 -11.48
N ARG A 202 -2.70 6.93 -11.16
CA ARG A 202 -3.21 6.79 -9.76
C ARG A 202 -2.55 5.63 -9.02
N LYS A 203 -1.92 4.75 -9.80
CA LYS A 203 -1.06 3.71 -9.26
C LYS A 203 -0.07 4.39 -8.34
N PRO A 204 0.22 3.80 -7.17
CA PRO A 204 1.36 4.21 -6.39
C PRO A 204 2.62 3.96 -7.22
N ASN A 205 2.94 4.90 -8.10
CA ASN A 205 4.30 5.15 -8.49
C ASN A 205 4.97 5.49 -7.16
N LEU A 206 5.70 4.51 -6.64
CA LEU A 206 6.77 4.79 -5.72
C LEU A 206 7.58 5.90 -6.40
N ASN A 207 7.40 7.15 -5.96
CA ASN A 207 8.34 8.23 -6.27
C ASN A 207 9.75 7.90 -5.74
N PHE A 208 9.91 6.75 -5.06
CA PHE A 208 11.16 6.09 -4.82
C PHE A 208 11.63 5.35 -6.07
N LYS A 209 12.62 5.91 -6.77
CA LYS A 209 13.40 5.18 -7.76
C LYS A 209 14.20 4.11 -7.02
N LEU A 210 13.66 2.89 -6.93
CA LEU A 210 14.36 1.74 -6.39
C LEU A 210 15.49 1.37 -7.34
N ASP A 211 16.73 1.58 -6.91
CA ASP A 211 17.93 1.18 -7.64
C ASP A 211 18.19 -0.30 -7.35
N SER A 212 17.46 -1.19 -8.02
CA SER A 212 17.56 -2.64 -7.88
C SER A 212 17.31 -3.35 -9.20
N THR A 213 18.05 -4.44 -9.41
CA THR A 213 17.85 -5.38 -10.51
C THR A 213 17.20 -6.69 -10.07
N ILE A 214 17.21 -6.99 -8.75
CA ILE A 214 16.70 -8.23 -8.16
C ILE A 214 15.26 -8.06 -7.66
N ILE A 215 14.97 -6.96 -6.96
CA ILE A 215 13.66 -6.72 -6.35
C ILE A 215 12.86 -5.65 -7.06
N GLN A 216 11.54 -5.81 -7.01
CA GLN A 216 10.57 -4.87 -7.54
C GLN A 216 9.96 -4.02 -6.42
N SER A 217 9.33 -2.92 -6.83
CA SER A 217 8.73 -1.92 -5.96
C SER A 217 7.68 -2.49 -4.98
N ASN A 218 7.01 -3.58 -5.36
CA ASN A 218 6.05 -4.32 -4.53
C ASN A 218 6.66 -5.12 -3.36
N HIS A 219 7.98 -5.33 -3.30
CA HIS A 219 8.65 -6.00 -2.18
C HIS A 219 8.83 -5.06 -0.98
N ILE A 220 8.99 -3.77 -1.24
CA ILE A 220 9.33 -2.75 -0.25
C ILE A 220 8.30 -2.66 0.90
N PRO A 221 6.99 -2.67 0.64
CA PRO A 221 6.03 -2.63 1.75
C PRO A 221 6.03 -3.90 2.59
N LEU A 222 6.31 -5.07 2.00
CA LEU A 222 6.47 -6.31 2.77
C LEU A 222 7.67 -6.19 3.71
N PHE A 223 8.82 -5.76 3.20
CA PHE A 223 10.02 -5.57 4.02
C PHE A 223 9.78 -4.60 5.18
N ALA A 224 9.18 -3.44 4.90
CA ALA A 224 8.81 -2.47 5.92
C ALA A 224 7.86 -3.05 6.98
N SER A 225 6.90 -3.87 6.55
CA SER A 225 5.93 -4.51 7.44
C SER A 225 6.60 -5.53 8.35
N TRP A 226 7.54 -6.31 7.83
CA TRP A 226 8.28 -7.30 8.60
C TRP A 226 9.24 -6.64 9.61
N ILE A 227 9.86 -5.52 9.24
CA ILE A 227 10.69 -4.74 10.17
C ILE A 227 9.86 -4.26 11.37
N ASP A 228 8.63 -3.79 11.14
CA ASP A 228 7.72 -3.33 12.19
C ASP A 228 6.87 -4.44 12.84
N ARG A 229 7.06 -5.70 12.42
CA ARG A 229 6.26 -6.87 12.86
C ARG A 229 4.74 -6.67 12.70
N LYS A 230 4.31 -6.12 11.57
CA LYS A 230 2.89 -6.02 11.23
C LYS A 230 2.38 -7.36 10.70
N ASP A 231 1.64 -8.09 11.54
CA ASP A 231 1.16 -9.45 11.25
C ASP A 231 -0.06 -9.51 10.30
N SER A 232 -0.86 -8.43 10.19
CA SER A 232 -2.16 -8.47 9.48
C SER A 232 -2.44 -7.30 8.52
N SER A 233 -1.63 -6.25 8.54
CA SER A 233 -1.76 -5.10 7.63
C SER A 233 -0.39 -4.70 7.08
N HIS A 234 -0.07 -5.23 5.90
CA HIS A 234 1.13 -4.76 5.20
C HIS A 234 1.00 -3.26 4.93
N TYR A 235 2.10 -2.52 5.04
CA TYR A 235 2.15 -1.16 4.54
C TYR A 235 1.69 -1.13 3.08
N ASN A 236 1.01 -0.06 2.68
CA ASN A 236 0.80 0.23 1.28
C ASN A 236 2.02 0.98 0.71
N ASN A 237 2.11 1.03 -0.62
CA ASN A 237 3.22 1.69 -1.32
C ASN A 237 3.35 3.21 -1.05
N LYS A 238 2.38 3.84 -0.37
CA LYS A 238 2.32 5.31 -0.17
C LYS A 238 2.83 5.77 1.21
N ARG A 239 2.80 4.91 2.23
CA ARG A 239 3.24 5.24 3.62
C ARG A 239 4.29 4.27 4.16
N ILE A 240 5.34 4.03 3.38
CA ILE A 240 6.48 3.21 3.81
C ILE A 240 7.37 4.07 4.73
N PRO A 241 7.53 3.71 6.03
CA PRO A 241 8.29 4.50 7.01
C PRO A 241 9.81 4.37 6.85
N TYR A 242 10.25 3.62 5.82
CA TYR A 242 11.64 3.33 5.53
C TYR A 242 11.99 3.73 4.09
N ASP A 243 13.20 4.23 3.91
CA ASP A 243 13.89 4.27 2.64
C ASP A 243 14.88 3.11 2.54
N PHE A 244 14.96 2.51 1.34
CA PHE A 244 15.84 1.38 1.05
C PHE A 244 16.90 1.82 0.05
N LYS A 245 18.07 2.20 0.57
CA LYS A 245 19.17 2.72 -0.25
C LYS A 245 20.13 1.60 -0.62
N LEU A 246 20.30 1.29 -1.91
CA LEU A 246 21.26 0.30 -2.36
C LEU A 246 22.68 0.69 -1.90
N LEU A 247 23.33 -0.22 -1.17
CA LEU A 247 24.73 -0.09 -0.71
C LEU A 247 25.66 -0.91 -1.58
N TYR A 248 25.26 -2.15 -1.87
CA TYR A 248 26.11 -3.14 -2.52
C TYR A 248 25.30 -3.93 -3.54
N HIS A 249 25.91 -4.19 -4.70
CA HIS A 249 25.38 -5.07 -5.74
C HIS A 249 26.54 -5.92 -6.27
N SER A 250 26.50 -7.23 -6.01
CA SER A 250 27.55 -8.20 -6.41
C SER A 250 27.99 -8.12 -7.88
N GLY A 251 27.06 -7.98 -8.84
CA GLY A 251 27.39 -7.82 -10.26
C GLY A 251 28.09 -6.49 -10.63
N ARG A 252 28.04 -5.47 -9.77
CA ARG A 252 28.72 -4.17 -9.94
C ARG A 252 30.00 -4.11 -9.12
N ASP A 253 29.93 -4.57 -7.87
CA ASP A 253 30.96 -4.38 -6.85
C ASP A 253 31.89 -5.59 -6.69
N GLY A 254 31.56 -6.75 -7.29
CA GLY A 254 32.25 -8.02 -7.09
C GLY A 254 31.72 -8.77 -5.87
N PHE A 255 31.82 -10.10 -5.85
CA PHE A 255 31.30 -10.96 -4.77
C PHE A 255 32.14 -10.98 -3.49
N ASP A 256 33.36 -10.42 -3.54
CA ASP A 256 34.36 -10.57 -2.47
C ASP A 256 33.95 -9.90 -1.15
N ALA A 257 34.33 -10.51 -0.03
CA ALA A 257 34.06 -9.99 1.31
C ALA A 257 34.58 -8.56 1.51
N ALA A 258 35.72 -8.21 0.91
CA ALA A 258 36.27 -6.85 1.04
C ALA A 258 35.37 -5.80 0.37
N SER A 259 34.76 -6.13 -0.76
CA SER A 259 33.76 -5.32 -1.43
C SER A 259 32.45 -5.21 -0.64
N PHE A 260 32.01 -6.30 0.01
CA PHE A 260 30.88 -6.25 0.94
C PHE A 260 31.15 -5.30 2.10
N HIS A 261 32.23 -5.50 2.86
CA HIS A 261 32.56 -4.70 4.04
C HIS A 261 32.81 -3.22 3.70
N ARG A 262 33.47 -2.93 2.57
CA ARG A 262 33.67 -1.55 2.09
C ARG A 262 32.35 -0.79 1.92
N ASN A 263 31.28 -1.48 1.53
CA ASN A 263 29.98 -0.87 1.25
C ASN A 263 29.00 -0.96 2.42
N CYS A 264 29.05 -2.03 3.22
CA CYS A 264 28.03 -2.39 4.21
C CYS A 264 28.43 -2.07 5.67
N ASP A 265 29.71 -1.92 5.99
CA ASP A 265 30.13 -1.58 7.34
C ASP A 265 29.78 -0.14 7.71
N ASN A 266 29.43 0.08 8.98
CA ASN A 266 29.03 1.37 9.55
C ASN A 266 27.79 1.99 8.88
N LYS A 267 26.91 1.17 8.30
CA LYS A 267 25.64 1.58 7.67
C LYS A 267 24.42 1.34 8.56
N GLY A 268 24.58 0.64 9.68
CA GLY A 268 23.47 0.28 10.56
C GLY A 268 22.54 -0.74 9.91
N PRO A 269 21.21 -0.64 10.14
CA PRO A 269 20.26 -1.63 9.66
C PRO A 269 20.32 -1.86 8.15
N THR A 270 20.33 -3.12 7.74
CA THR A 270 20.39 -3.53 6.33
C THR A 270 19.45 -4.69 6.04
N ILE A 271 18.97 -4.75 4.81
CA ILE A 271 18.31 -5.94 4.25
C ILE A 271 19.09 -6.38 3.02
N PHE A 272 19.40 -7.67 2.93
CA PHE A 272 20.02 -8.24 1.72
C PHE A 272 19.04 -9.16 1.01
N VAL A 273 19.18 -9.23 -0.31
CA VAL A 273 18.37 -10.08 -1.19
C VAL A 273 19.30 -10.77 -2.19
N ALA A 274 19.20 -12.08 -2.30
CA ALA A 274 19.97 -12.89 -3.24
C ALA A 274 19.04 -13.71 -4.14
N LYS A 275 19.40 -13.81 -5.42
CA LYS A 275 18.71 -14.66 -6.38
C LYS A 275 19.44 -15.99 -6.51
N VAL A 276 18.74 -17.08 -6.20
CA VAL A 276 19.31 -18.44 -6.31
C VAL A 276 19.56 -18.78 -7.79
N GLN A 277 20.72 -19.36 -8.08
CA GLN A 277 21.12 -19.76 -9.43
C GLN A 277 20.09 -20.70 -10.08
N ASP A 278 19.77 -20.45 -11.35
CA ASP A 278 18.87 -21.27 -12.16
C ASP A 278 17.46 -21.46 -11.55
N SER A 279 17.02 -20.47 -10.77
CA SER A 279 15.75 -20.50 -10.04
C SER A 279 15.05 -19.14 -10.06
N THR A 280 13.73 -19.15 -9.88
CA THR A 280 12.95 -17.92 -9.60
C THR A 280 12.94 -17.55 -8.12
N GLN A 281 13.73 -18.24 -7.30
CA GLN A 281 13.73 -18.07 -5.86
C GLN A 281 14.56 -16.86 -5.43
N LEU A 282 13.97 -15.99 -4.63
CA LEU A 282 14.68 -14.94 -3.90
C LEU A 282 14.75 -15.29 -2.43
N ILE A 283 15.92 -15.15 -1.84
CA ILE A 283 16.16 -15.35 -0.41
C ILE A 283 16.82 -14.11 0.16
N GLY A 284 16.73 -13.92 1.47
CA GLY A 284 17.38 -12.78 2.09
C GLY A 284 17.19 -12.71 3.59
N GLY A 285 17.70 -11.63 4.16
CA GLY A 285 17.62 -11.40 5.59
C GLY A 285 17.76 -9.94 5.97
N TYR A 286 17.15 -9.58 7.10
CA TYR A 286 17.26 -8.27 7.71
C TYR A 286 18.16 -8.33 8.94
N ASN A 287 19.21 -7.51 8.92
CA ASN A 287 20.09 -7.27 10.04
C ASN A 287 19.77 -5.88 10.63
N PRO A 288 19.19 -5.77 11.84
CA PRO A 288 18.92 -4.48 12.50
C PRO A 288 20.18 -3.82 13.09
N LEU A 289 21.32 -4.50 13.05
CA LEU A 289 22.61 -4.02 13.56
C LEU A 289 23.55 -3.66 12.40
N ASP A 290 24.78 -3.31 12.73
CA ASP A 290 25.85 -3.08 11.76
C ASP A 290 26.63 -4.36 11.42
N TRP A 291 27.33 -4.40 10.28
CA TRP A 291 28.21 -5.50 9.87
C TRP A 291 29.66 -5.38 10.37
N ASN A 292 30.08 -4.20 10.82
CA ASN A 292 31.43 -3.97 11.33
C ASN A 292 31.76 -4.84 12.55
N GLY A 293 33.04 -5.07 12.81
CA GLY A 293 33.46 -5.72 14.06
C GLY A 293 34.63 -6.66 13.86
N ASN A 294 35.08 -7.26 14.97
CA ASN A 294 36.19 -8.20 14.96
C ASN A 294 35.66 -9.60 15.30
N CYS A 295 35.19 -10.31 14.27
CA CYS A 295 34.84 -11.74 14.30
C CYS A 295 34.01 -12.19 15.52
N GLY A 296 32.68 -12.18 15.41
CA GLY A 296 31.83 -12.64 16.50
C GLY A 296 30.32 -12.54 16.26
N TRP A 297 29.58 -13.17 17.17
CA TRP A 297 28.12 -13.11 17.21
C TRP A 297 27.63 -11.78 17.79
N LYS A 298 26.57 -11.24 17.19
CA LYS A 298 25.86 -10.07 17.67
C LYS A 298 24.41 -10.44 18.02
N THR A 299 24.01 -10.07 19.23
CA THR A 299 22.69 -10.38 19.76
C THR A 299 21.62 -9.46 19.22
N THR A 300 20.55 -10.01 18.64
CA THR A 300 19.32 -9.24 18.33
C THR A 300 18.09 -10.14 18.31
N ARG A 301 16.93 -9.57 18.63
CA ARG A 301 15.62 -10.24 18.53
C ARG A 301 14.87 -9.88 17.27
N ASP A 302 15.34 -8.87 16.54
CA ASP A 302 14.59 -8.19 15.46
C ASP A 302 15.09 -8.59 14.06
N SER A 303 16.07 -9.48 13.97
CA SER A 303 16.47 -10.05 12.69
C SER A 303 15.50 -11.11 12.19
N PHE A 304 15.43 -11.24 10.88
CA PHE A 304 14.61 -12.26 10.21
C PHE A 304 15.24 -12.70 8.89
N LEU A 305 14.92 -13.93 8.49
CA LEU A 305 15.16 -14.45 7.16
C LEU A 305 13.84 -14.52 6.38
N PHE A 306 13.92 -14.38 5.06
CA PHE A 306 12.76 -14.53 4.19
C PHE A 306 13.09 -15.31 2.92
N ASN A 307 12.05 -15.83 2.30
CA ASN A 307 12.09 -16.60 1.06
C ASN A 307 10.87 -16.25 0.21
N PHE A 308 11.07 -15.98 -1.08
CA PHE A 308 10.05 -15.95 -2.11
C PHE A 308 10.33 -17.10 -3.08
N THR A 309 9.37 -18.02 -3.25
CA THR A 309 9.54 -19.09 -4.24
C THR A 309 9.46 -18.58 -5.68
N ASN A 310 8.93 -17.38 -5.89
CA ASN A 310 8.87 -16.69 -7.17
C ASN A 310 9.16 -15.19 -7.00
N GLU A 311 10.25 -14.73 -7.61
CA GLU A 311 10.78 -13.35 -7.60
C GLU A 311 9.76 -12.27 -8.01
N LYS A 312 8.73 -12.64 -8.78
CA LYS A 312 7.70 -11.71 -9.25
C LYS A 312 6.41 -11.76 -8.41
N ASN A 313 6.28 -12.73 -7.52
CA ASN A 313 5.05 -12.97 -6.77
C ASN A 313 5.29 -12.92 -5.25
N THR A 314 5.05 -11.75 -4.67
CA THR A 314 5.21 -11.49 -3.24
C THR A 314 4.27 -12.29 -2.35
N SER A 315 3.16 -12.85 -2.88
CA SER A 315 2.28 -13.73 -2.10
C SER A 315 2.92 -15.09 -1.76
N THR A 316 4.04 -15.44 -2.41
CA THR A 316 4.82 -16.65 -2.09
C THR A 316 5.77 -16.48 -0.92
N ALA A 317 5.79 -15.30 -0.30
CA ALA A 317 6.69 -14.97 0.78
C ALA A 317 6.53 -15.90 1.99
N LYS A 318 7.65 -16.35 2.53
CA LYS A 318 7.77 -16.98 3.84
C LYS A 318 8.78 -16.20 4.67
N LEU A 319 8.44 -15.95 5.93
CA LEU A 319 9.22 -15.15 6.86
C LEU A 319 9.54 -15.98 8.11
N GLY A 320 10.75 -15.83 8.64
CA GLY A 320 11.15 -16.43 9.90
C GLY A 320 11.98 -15.46 10.74
N TYR A 321 11.44 -15.02 11.88
CA TYR A 321 12.21 -14.26 12.87
C TYR A 321 13.17 -15.17 13.63
N VAL A 322 14.26 -14.57 14.12
CA VAL A 322 15.26 -15.28 14.93
C VAL A 322 14.63 -15.91 16.18
N LYS A 323 15.05 -17.15 16.49
CA LYS A 323 14.67 -17.92 17.67
C LYS A 323 15.68 -17.79 18.80
N ILE A 324 16.98 -17.78 18.47
CA ILE A 324 18.11 -17.68 19.41
C ILE A 324 18.82 -16.35 19.17
N PRO A 325 18.49 -15.30 19.93
CA PRO A 325 18.99 -13.95 19.69
C PRO A 325 20.51 -13.83 19.73
N GLU A 326 21.18 -14.61 20.59
CA GLU A 326 22.62 -14.56 20.83
C GLU A 326 23.44 -15.03 19.63
N ASN A 327 22.83 -15.77 18.70
CA ASN A 327 23.42 -16.29 17.47
C ASN A 327 22.72 -15.73 16.22
N ALA A 328 22.14 -14.53 16.33
CA ALA A 328 21.34 -13.94 15.26
C ALA A 328 22.17 -13.54 14.04
N ILE A 329 23.26 -12.79 14.28
CA ILE A 329 24.13 -12.19 13.25
C ILE A 329 25.57 -12.55 13.59
N TYR A 330 26.34 -13.00 12.61
CA TYR A 330 27.78 -13.20 12.75
C TYR A 330 28.51 -12.24 11.84
N CYS A 331 29.48 -11.50 12.36
CA CYS A 331 30.29 -10.56 11.60
C CYS A 331 31.72 -11.10 11.52
N SER A 332 32.25 -11.27 10.32
CA SER A 332 33.65 -11.66 10.08
C SER A 332 34.18 -10.99 8.83
N ASN A 333 35.41 -10.48 8.89
CA ASN A 333 36.00 -9.65 7.82
C ASN A 333 36.26 -10.42 6.51
N ASP A 334 36.20 -11.75 6.56
CA ASP A 334 36.42 -12.68 5.44
C ASP A 334 35.12 -13.24 4.86
N ARG A 335 33.95 -12.74 5.28
CA ARG A 335 32.63 -13.23 4.85
C ARG A 335 31.74 -12.08 4.39
N GLY A 336 30.68 -12.43 3.66
CA GLY A 336 29.57 -11.52 3.40
C GLY A 336 28.58 -11.50 4.56
N SER A 337 27.29 -11.56 4.25
CA SER A 337 26.23 -11.66 5.26
C SER A 337 26.21 -13.06 5.90
N GLN A 338 26.16 -13.11 7.24
CA GLN A 338 25.89 -14.34 7.98
C GLN A 338 24.82 -14.14 9.06
N MET A 339 23.80 -15.00 9.06
CA MET A 339 22.68 -14.98 10.00
C MET A 339 22.37 -16.40 10.50
N GLY A 340 22.65 -16.69 11.77
CA GLY A 340 22.61 -18.07 12.29
C GLY A 340 23.49 -18.99 11.44
N GLY A 341 22.92 -20.11 10.99
CA GLY A 341 23.57 -21.08 10.10
C GLY A 341 23.56 -20.71 8.60
N PHE A 342 23.06 -19.53 8.22
CA PHE A 342 23.00 -19.09 6.83
C PHE A 342 24.17 -18.16 6.50
N VAL A 343 25.04 -18.59 5.58
CA VAL A 343 26.38 -18.01 5.35
C VAL A 343 26.60 -17.66 3.88
N CYS A 344 27.13 -16.45 3.65
CA CYS A 344 27.76 -16.04 2.40
C CYS A 344 29.28 -15.99 2.59
N TYR A 345 30.04 -16.82 1.87
CA TYR A 345 31.50 -16.97 2.06
C TYR A 345 32.34 -15.85 1.43
N GLY A 346 31.71 -14.76 0.98
CA GLY A 346 32.41 -13.71 0.23
C GLY A 346 32.73 -14.15 -1.21
N ASP A 347 31.96 -15.08 -1.75
CA ASP A 347 31.88 -15.45 -3.15
C ASP A 347 30.40 -15.71 -3.52
N ASN A 348 30.15 -16.36 -4.65
CA ASN A 348 28.80 -16.74 -5.05
C ASN A 348 28.34 -18.07 -4.45
N ASP A 349 29.16 -18.74 -3.63
CA ASP A 349 28.81 -19.96 -2.90
C ASP A 349 28.21 -19.61 -1.53
N TRP A 350 27.00 -20.10 -1.30
CA TRP A 350 26.23 -19.89 -0.09
C TRP A 350 25.95 -21.23 0.55
N GLU A 351 25.89 -21.24 1.88
CA GLU A 351 25.60 -22.44 2.65
C GLU A 351 24.55 -22.12 3.71
N ASN A 352 23.70 -23.11 3.93
CA ASN A 352 22.71 -23.09 4.98
C ASN A 352 22.85 -24.40 5.75
N TYR A 353 23.43 -24.33 6.94
CA TYR A 353 23.72 -25.50 7.76
C TYR A 353 22.44 -26.17 8.27
N ASP A 354 22.51 -27.49 8.50
CA ASP A 354 21.40 -28.30 9.01
C ASP A 354 20.83 -27.78 10.35
N ASP A 355 21.66 -27.11 11.15
CA ASP A 355 21.28 -26.52 12.44
C ASP A 355 20.57 -25.16 12.29
N ILE A 356 20.34 -24.65 11.06
CA ILE A 356 19.60 -23.40 10.84
C ILE A 356 18.24 -23.40 11.52
N ALA A 357 17.60 -24.58 11.61
CA ALA A 357 16.32 -24.76 12.26
C ALA A 357 16.34 -24.41 13.77
N GLU A 358 17.51 -24.43 14.40
CA GLU A 358 17.72 -23.99 15.78
C GLU A 358 17.66 -22.46 15.90
N TYR A 359 18.27 -21.74 14.96
CA TYR A 359 18.38 -20.28 14.99
C TYR A 359 17.18 -19.56 14.33
N TYR A 360 16.63 -20.12 13.25
CA TYR A 360 15.53 -19.54 12.47
C TYR A 360 14.49 -20.63 12.08
N PRO A 361 13.23 -20.27 11.79
CA PRO A 361 12.26 -21.19 11.19
C PRO A 361 12.69 -21.67 9.79
N VAL A 362 12.35 -22.92 9.45
CA VAL A 362 12.59 -23.47 8.11
C VAL A 362 11.58 -22.86 7.13
N ILE A 363 12.03 -21.91 6.32
CA ILE A 363 11.20 -21.14 5.39
C ILE A 363 11.39 -21.51 3.91
N GLY A 364 12.18 -22.56 3.64
CA GLY A 364 12.40 -23.08 2.27
C GLY A 364 13.64 -22.52 1.56
N ILE A 365 14.60 -21.94 2.29
CA ILE A 365 15.97 -21.72 1.78
C ILE A 365 16.63 -23.10 1.60
N PRO A 366 17.39 -23.35 0.51
CA PRO A 366 18.10 -24.63 0.32
C PRO A 366 18.93 -24.97 1.56
N ASN A 367 18.94 -26.24 1.98
CA ASN A 367 19.61 -26.72 3.20
C ASN A 367 20.90 -27.50 2.84
N SER A 368 21.70 -26.91 1.96
CA SER A 368 22.96 -27.43 1.45
C SER A 368 23.77 -26.27 0.86
N ASN A 369 24.94 -26.55 0.28
CA ASN A 369 25.63 -25.56 -0.55
C ASN A 369 24.82 -25.30 -1.82
N PHE A 370 24.76 -24.03 -2.23
CA PHE A 370 24.17 -23.59 -3.48
C PHE A 370 24.83 -22.29 -3.95
N THR A 371 24.63 -21.96 -5.22
CA THR A 371 25.13 -20.70 -5.80
C THR A 371 24.01 -19.68 -5.97
N VAL A 372 24.39 -18.41 -5.97
CA VAL A 372 23.49 -17.29 -6.30
C VAL A 372 23.96 -16.59 -7.58
N GLU A 373 23.03 -16.11 -8.41
CA GLU A 373 23.35 -15.36 -9.63
C GLU A 373 23.90 -13.98 -9.28
N ASN A 374 23.25 -13.33 -8.31
CA ASN A 374 23.58 -12.04 -7.76
C ASN A 374 22.91 -11.86 -6.39
N TYR A 375 23.46 -10.95 -5.61
CA TYR A 375 22.83 -10.40 -4.42
C TYR A 375 23.05 -8.89 -4.29
N GLU A 376 22.11 -8.23 -3.63
CA GLU A 376 22.05 -6.81 -3.34
C GLU A 376 21.86 -6.59 -1.84
N VAL A 377 22.42 -5.50 -1.31
CA VAL A 377 22.24 -5.08 0.10
C VAL A 377 21.76 -3.65 0.13
N PHE A 378 20.69 -3.41 0.87
CA PHE A 378 20.08 -2.10 1.04
C PHE A 378 20.22 -1.63 2.48
N GLN A 379 20.64 -0.39 2.67
CA GLN A 379 20.49 0.31 3.94
C GLN A 379 19.02 0.60 4.19
N VAL A 380 18.56 0.32 5.41
CA VAL A 380 17.21 0.64 5.87
C VAL A 380 17.27 1.91 6.70
N ILE A 381 16.69 2.99 6.19
CA ILE A 381 16.71 4.32 6.84
C ILE A 381 15.29 4.67 7.23
N LYS A 382 15.03 4.89 8.52
CA LYS A 382 13.73 5.35 9.00
C LYS A 382 13.52 6.83 8.61
N LYS A 383 12.36 7.14 8.06
CA LYS A 383 11.96 8.50 7.64
C LYS A 383 11.61 9.42 8.80
#